data_AF-A0A9P0TCJ4-F1
#
_entry.id   AF-A0A9P0TCJ4-F1
#
_cell.length_a   1.000
_cell.length_b   1.000
_cell.length_c   1.000
_cell.angle_alpha   90.00
_cell.angle_beta   90.00
_cell.angle_gamma   90.00
#
_symmetry.space_group_name_H-M   'P 1'
#
loop_
_entity.id
_entity.type
_entity.pdbx_description
1 polymer ?
#
loop_
_entity_poly.entity_id
_entity_poly.type
_entity_poly.pdbx_seq_one_letter_code
_entity_poly.pdbx_strand_id
1 'polypeptide(L)'
;MTEQNLLIKICLDVVALLIVGFAWLALLLWAKPYERGYFQNDQSLSLPFKEEAISETLLAGLGFALLIITILIVEIIRNIKGKSVSDKTLCGTEIPGWVWESYVAIGLFTFGAACQQLLVTMTKYVIGRLRPHFFDLCLPSITTTTRQGYVSEFTCAGAGGAAKLKDMRLSFPSAHASFSMYCAVFFILYIQVSARWRGSKLLRHVAQFVVLLAAWYVGLSRVVDNMHHPSDVAVGFAVGAIAALITFVYLYKPKIAEPRTSWLTEPSTQPEFLPRPVLMTHNH
;
A
#
# COMPACT_ATOMS: atom_id res chain seq x y z
N MET A 1 -1.48 0.98 29.27
CA MET A 1 -0.61 1.97 28.60
C MET A 1 -1.00 3.31 29.18
N THR A 2 -0.07 4.06 29.77
CA THR A 2 -0.35 5.37 30.39
C THR A 2 -0.59 6.43 29.32
N GLU A 3 -1.33 7.50 29.63
CA GLU A 3 -1.62 8.59 28.68
C GLU A 3 -0.34 9.23 28.11
N GLN A 4 0.69 9.40 28.94
CA GLN A 4 1.99 9.92 28.52
C GLN A 4 2.65 9.02 27.46
N ASN A 5 2.53 7.70 27.59
CA ASN A 5 3.06 6.77 26.60
C ASN A 5 2.28 6.82 25.28
N LEU A 6 0.99 7.18 25.32
CA LEU A 6 0.15 7.34 24.14
C LEU A 6 0.55 8.57 23.33
N LEU A 7 0.75 9.71 24.00
CA LEU A 7 1.22 10.95 23.38
C LEU A 7 2.59 10.79 22.74
N ILE A 8 3.54 10.20 23.47
CA ILE A 8 4.89 9.93 22.94
C ILE A 8 4.80 9.06 21.69
N LYS A 9 3.95 8.02 21.69
CA LYS A 9 3.73 7.18 20.51
C LYS A 9 3.22 7.98 19.30
N ILE A 10 2.19 8.80 19.48
CA ILE A 10 1.61 9.61 18.39
C ILE A 10 2.67 10.57 17.82
N CYS A 11 3.44 11.23 18.69
CA CYS A 11 4.52 12.11 18.27
C CYS A 11 5.59 11.36 17.45
N LEU A 12 6.00 10.17 17.88
CA LEU A 12 6.95 9.33 17.16
C LEU A 12 6.41 8.90 15.79
N ASP A 13 5.13 8.52 15.70
CA ASP A 13 4.48 8.13 14.45
C ASP A 13 4.46 9.30 13.44
N VAL A 14 4.14 10.52 13.91
CA VAL A 14 4.17 11.73 13.08
C VAL A 14 5.60 12.06 12.62
N VAL A 15 6.58 12.01 13.53
CA VAL A 15 7.99 12.26 13.19
C VAL A 15 8.49 11.25 12.16
N ALA A 16 8.16 9.96 12.30
CA ALA A 16 8.54 8.93 11.34
C ALA A 16 7.94 9.21 9.94
N LEU A 17 6.67 9.61 9.87
CA LEU A 17 6.03 10.00 8.61
C LEU A 17 6.70 11.23 7.98
N LEU A 18 7.03 12.25 8.78
CA LEU A 18 7.70 13.45 8.31
C LEU A 18 9.10 13.15 7.78
N ILE A 19 9.87 12.28 8.43
CA ILE A 19 11.22 11.89 7.99
C ILE A 19 11.15 11.20 6.61
N VAL A 20 10.27 10.20 6.46
CA VAL A 20 10.15 9.46 5.20
C VAL A 20 9.57 10.35 4.09
N GLY A 21 8.55 11.14 4.42
CA GLY A 21 7.94 12.09 3.49
C GLY A 21 8.91 13.16 3.02
N PHE A 22 9.72 13.71 3.92
CA PHE A 22 10.77 14.67 3.59
C PHE A 22 11.85 14.03 2.70
N ALA A 23 12.31 12.81 3.03
CA ALA A 23 13.29 12.11 2.20
C ALA A 23 12.77 11.88 0.78
N TRP A 24 11.50 11.50 0.64
CA TRP A 24 10.87 11.33 -0.67
C TRP A 24 10.77 12.65 -1.44
N LEU A 25 10.30 13.72 -0.78
CA LEU A 25 10.21 15.06 -1.39
C LEU A 25 11.57 15.62 -1.79
N ALA A 26 12.59 15.42 -0.95
CA ALA A 26 13.96 15.84 -1.21
C ALA A 26 14.52 15.20 -2.49
N LEU A 27 14.23 13.91 -2.73
CA LEU A 27 14.59 13.26 -3.99
C LEU A 27 13.86 13.86 -5.19
N LEU A 28 12.57 14.15 -5.08
CA LEU A 28 11.81 14.73 -6.18
C LEU A 28 12.30 16.13 -6.58
N LEU A 29 12.62 16.96 -5.58
CA LEU A 29 13.01 18.36 -5.78
C LEU A 29 14.48 18.52 -6.16
N TRP A 30 15.39 17.77 -5.54
CA TRP A 30 16.83 18.05 -5.64
C TRP A 30 17.65 16.98 -6.36
N ALA A 31 17.15 15.75 -6.47
CA ALA A 31 17.92 14.71 -7.16
C ALA A 31 17.90 14.92 -8.68
N LYS A 32 19.03 14.55 -9.31
CA LYS A 32 19.16 14.43 -10.77
C LYS A 32 19.24 12.95 -11.13
N PRO A 33 18.43 12.46 -12.08
CA PRO A 33 18.47 11.06 -12.46
C PRO A 33 19.81 10.72 -13.12
N TYR A 34 20.24 9.47 -12.97
CA TYR A 34 21.40 8.94 -13.67
C TYR A 34 21.23 9.09 -15.19
N GLU A 35 22.23 9.66 -15.85
CA GLU A 35 22.24 9.83 -17.30
C GLU A 35 22.89 8.62 -17.96
N ARG A 36 22.07 7.64 -18.31
CA ARG A 36 22.51 6.47 -19.08
C ARG A 36 22.49 6.75 -20.59
N GLY A 37 23.36 6.05 -21.30
CA GLY A 37 23.35 5.98 -22.76
C GLY A 37 22.27 5.05 -23.33
N TYR A 38 22.22 4.97 -24.66
CA TYR A 38 21.29 4.15 -25.42
C TYR A 38 21.94 3.59 -26.69
N PHE A 39 21.32 2.59 -27.32
CA PHE A 39 21.73 2.11 -28.65
C PHE A 39 20.95 2.83 -29.74
N GLN A 40 21.63 3.29 -30.79
CA GLN A 40 21.01 4.10 -31.85
C GLN A 40 19.82 3.41 -32.55
N ASN A 41 19.86 2.08 -32.64
CA ASN A 41 18.83 1.26 -33.29
C ASN A 41 17.82 0.64 -32.30
N ASP A 42 17.70 1.19 -31.09
CA ASP A 42 16.78 0.68 -30.06
C ASP A 42 15.33 1.08 -30.36
N GLN A 43 14.59 0.16 -30.99
CA GLN A 43 13.17 0.36 -31.31
C GLN A 43 12.28 0.48 -30.06
N SER A 44 12.74 0.06 -28.88
CA SER A 44 11.94 0.22 -27.66
C SER A 44 11.80 1.67 -27.22
N LEU A 45 12.66 2.56 -27.72
CA LEU A 45 12.73 4.00 -27.39
C LEU A 45 12.13 4.91 -28.47
N SER A 46 11.57 4.33 -29.54
CA SER A 46 11.09 5.04 -30.73
C SER A 46 9.57 5.23 -30.78
N LEU A 47 8.86 5.04 -29.66
CA LEU A 47 7.41 5.24 -29.62
C LEU A 47 7.07 6.74 -29.51
N PRO A 48 5.90 7.18 -29.98
CA PRO A 48 5.50 8.59 -29.84
C PRO A 48 5.17 8.92 -28.39
N PHE A 49 5.45 10.16 -27.99
CA PHE A 49 4.99 10.71 -26.72
C PHE A 49 3.47 10.85 -26.72
N LYS A 50 2.85 10.45 -25.61
CA LYS A 50 1.43 10.62 -25.33
C LYS A 50 1.30 11.25 -23.95
N GLU A 51 0.29 12.05 -23.71
CA GLU A 51 -0.02 12.50 -22.36
C GLU A 51 -0.60 11.33 -21.54
N GLU A 52 -0.30 11.28 -20.25
CA GLU A 52 -0.76 10.18 -19.40
C GLU A 52 -2.27 10.24 -19.13
N ALA A 53 -2.96 9.11 -19.27
CA ALA A 53 -4.42 9.04 -19.03
C ALA A 53 -4.78 9.20 -17.55
N ILE A 54 -3.95 8.67 -16.65
CA ILE A 54 -4.10 8.73 -15.20
C ILE A 54 -2.96 9.56 -14.63
N SER A 55 -3.30 10.64 -13.94
CA SER A 55 -2.31 11.47 -13.25
C SER A 55 -1.95 10.91 -11.88
N GLU A 56 -0.74 11.21 -11.42
CA GLU A 56 -0.25 10.78 -10.10
C GLU A 56 -1.17 11.26 -8.97
N THR A 57 -1.61 12.53 -9.02
CA THR A 57 -2.51 13.12 -8.01
C THR A 57 -3.87 12.42 -7.97
N LEU A 58 -4.43 12.10 -9.14
CA LEU A 58 -5.71 11.38 -9.22
C LEU A 58 -5.57 9.99 -8.60
N LEU A 59 -4.52 9.26 -8.97
CA LEU A 59 -4.29 7.92 -8.44
C LEU A 59 -4.07 7.93 -6.93
N ALA A 60 -3.25 8.86 -6.42
CA ALA A 60 -3.02 9.05 -4.99
C ALA A 60 -4.34 9.36 -4.26
N GLY A 61 -5.10 10.34 -4.75
CA GLY A 61 -6.38 10.74 -4.15
C GLY A 61 -7.38 9.59 -4.08
N LEU A 62 -7.58 8.86 -5.19
CA LEU A 62 -8.49 7.72 -5.23
C LEU A 62 -8.03 6.55 -4.33
N GLY A 63 -6.72 6.25 -4.32
CA GLY A 63 -6.14 5.21 -3.48
C GLY A 63 -6.32 5.49 -1.99
N PHE A 64 -5.98 6.69 -1.54
CA PHE A 64 -6.18 7.10 -0.14
C PHE A 64 -7.65 7.17 0.23
N ALA A 65 -8.50 7.75 -0.62
CA ALA A 65 -9.95 7.82 -0.38
C ALA A 65 -10.56 6.42 -0.22
N LEU A 66 -10.24 5.49 -1.13
CA LEU A 66 -10.71 4.10 -1.07
C LEU A 66 -10.35 3.46 0.27
N LEU A 67 -9.09 3.57 0.70
CA LEU A 67 -8.62 2.91 1.91
C LEU A 67 -9.16 3.56 3.18
N ILE A 68 -9.15 4.89 3.28
CA ILE A 68 -9.68 5.62 4.44
C ILE A 68 -11.17 5.31 4.61
N ILE A 69 -11.96 5.42 3.54
CA ILE A 69 -13.41 5.12 3.59
C ILE A 69 -13.63 3.66 4.00
N THR A 70 -12.88 2.71 3.44
CA THR A 70 -13.00 1.30 3.79
C THR A 70 -12.68 1.03 5.26
N ILE A 71 -11.57 1.59 5.76
CA ILE A 71 -11.16 1.44 7.16
C ILE A 71 -12.24 2.00 8.09
N LEU A 72 -12.70 3.22 7.84
CA LEU A 72 -13.74 3.85 8.66
C LEU A 72 -15.04 3.02 8.67
N ILE A 73 -15.52 2.57 7.51
CA ILE A 73 -16.72 1.72 7.43
C ILE A 73 -16.53 0.42 8.22
N VAL A 74 -15.40 -0.26 8.04
CA VAL A 74 -15.14 -1.54 8.71
C VAL A 74 -15.05 -1.37 10.22
N GLU A 75 -14.32 -0.37 10.72
CA GLU A 75 -14.17 -0.13 12.16
C GLU A 75 -15.47 0.36 12.80
N ILE A 76 -16.27 1.19 12.12
CA ILE A 76 -17.62 1.58 12.58
C ILE A 76 -18.52 0.34 12.69
N ILE A 77 -18.53 -0.53 11.67
CA ILE A 77 -19.32 -1.78 11.72
C ILE A 77 -18.84 -2.70 12.84
N ARG A 78 -17.52 -2.79 13.09
CA ARG A 78 -16.97 -3.55 14.21
C ARG A 78 -17.38 -2.98 15.56
N ASN A 79 -17.42 -1.65 15.68
CA ASN A 79 -17.89 -0.95 16.87
C ASN A 79 -19.35 -1.26 17.18
N ILE A 80 -20.23 -1.12 16.19
CA ILE A 80 -21.67 -1.43 16.32
C ILE A 80 -21.89 -2.89 16.74
N LYS A 81 -21.02 -3.81 16.31
CA LYS A 81 -21.06 -5.24 16.67
C LYS A 81 -20.41 -5.57 18.02
N GLY A 82 -19.95 -4.57 18.79
CA GLY A 82 -19.26 -4.77 20.06
C GLY A 82 -17.90 -5.48 19.92
N LYS A 83 -17.27 -5.40 18.73
CA LYS A 83 -15.95 -5.99 18.42
C LYS A 83 -14.84 -4.94 18.31
N SER A 84 -15.13 -3.71 18.71
CA SER A 84 -14.13 -2.65 18.84
C SER A 84 -13.22 -2.95 20.03
N VAL A 85 -12.01 -2.41 19.98
CA VAL A 85 -11.11 -2.38 21.14
C VAL A 85 -11.66 -1.42 22.19
N SER A 86 -11.29 -1.62 23.45
CA SER A 86 -11.62 -0.70 24.54
C SER A 86 -11.08 0.70 24.28
N ASP A 87 -11.83 1.69 24.76
CA ASP A 87 -11.53 3.11 24.62
C ASP A 87 -10.18 3.48 25.24
N LYS A 88 -9.61 4.58 24.75
CA LYS A 88 -8.30 5.09 25.15
C LYS A 88 -8.44 6.50 25.67
N THR A 89 -7.88 6.81 26.83
CA THR A 89 -7.85 8.19 27.32
C THR A 89 -6.61 8.90 26.80
N LEU A 90 -6.81 10.08 26.20
CA LEU A 90 -5.76 10.97 25.69
C LEU A 90 -6.05 12.38 26.18
N CYS A 91 -5.13 12.96 26.97
CA CYS A 91 -5.27 14.31 27.53
C CYS A 91 -6.61 14.52 28.26
N GLY A 92 -7.07 13.54 29.03
CA GLY A 92 -8.36 13.60 29.73
C GLY A 92 -9.61 13.46 28.84
N THR A 93 -9.45 13.24 27.53
CA THR A 93 -10.56 12.94 26.61
C THR A 93 -10.58 11.46 26.27
N GLU A 94 -11.75 10.81 26.35
CA GLU A 94 -11.92 9.42 25.95
C GLU A 94 -12.06 9.30 24.43
N ILE A 95 -11.12 8.61 23.80
CA ILE A 95 -11.13 8.30 22.37
C ILE A 95 -11.81 6.93 22.18
N PRO A 96 -12.88 6.87 21.38
CA PRO A 96 -13.54 5.61 21.05
C PRO A 96 -12.56 4.64 20.40
N GLY A 97 -12.60 3.37 20.78
CA GLY A 97 -11.65 2.36 20.26
C GLY A 97 -11.63 2.22 18.73
N TRP A 98 -12.75 2.47 18.05
CA TRP A 98 -12.83 2.42 16.59
C TRP A 98 -12.07 3.56 15.92
N VAL A 99 -12.03 4.75 16.55
CA VAL A 99 -11.22 5.89 16.10
C VAL A 99 -9.75 5.54 16.24
N TRP A 100 -9.38 4.94 17.38
CA TRP A 100 -8.00 4.53 17.63
C TRP A 100 -7.50 3.49 16.63
N GLU A 101 -8.29 2.43 16.38
CA GLU A 101 -7.91 1.39 15.41
C GLU A 101 -7.90 1.94 13.96
N SER A 102 -8.80 2.88 13.63
CA SER A 102 -8.77 3.59 12.34
C SER A 102 -7.50 4.43 12.18
N TYR A 103 -7.11 5.18 13.22
CA TYR A 103 -5.87 5.97 13.25
C TYR A 103 -4.65 5.07 13.01
N VAL A 104 -4.54 3.94 13.71
CA VAL A 104 -3.42 3.01 13.56
C VAL A 104 -3.38 2.43 12.14
N ALA A 105 -4.52 1.98 11.61
CA ALA A 105 -4.59 1.40 10.26
C ALA A 105 -4.24 2.42 9.17
N ILE A 106 -4.81 3.64 9.23
CA ILE A 106 -4.54 4.71 8.26
C ILE A 106 -3.09 5.19 8.36
N GLY A 107 -2.57 5.38 9.58
CA GLY A 107 -1.21 5.82 9.81
C GLY A 107 -0.18 4.83 9.23
N LEU A 108 -0.36 3.54 9.50
CA LEU A 108 0.53 2.51 8.97
C LEU A 108 0.39 2.30 7.47
N PHE A 109 -0.83 2.39 6.92
CA PHE A 109 -1.03 2.41 5.47
C PHE A 109 -0.28 3.57 4.80
N THR A 110 -0.38 4.77 5.37
CA THR A 110 0.28 5.99 4.87
C THR A 110 1.80 5.87 4.96
N PHE A 111 2.31 5.35 6.08
CA PHE A 111 3.73 5.11 6.27
C PHE A 111 4.28 4.11 5.25
N GLY A 112 3.59 2.99 5.05
CA GLY A 112 3.97 2.00 4.05
C GLY A 112 3.95 2.56 2.62
N ALA A 113 2.95 3.38 2.28
CA ALA A 113 2.88 4.08 1.00
C ALA A 113 4.09 5.02 0.82
N ALA A 114 4.43 5.82 1.83
CA ALA A 114 5.57 6.72 1.79
C ALA A 114 6.90 5.97 1.60
N CYS A 115 7.12 4.87 2.34
CA CYS A 115 8.31 4.03 2.19
C CYS A 115 8.40 3.40 0.79
N GLN A 116 7.27 2.89 0.26
CA GLN A 116 7.20 2.33 -1.08
C GLN A 116 7.50 3.38 -2.15
N GLN A 117 6.96 4.60 -2.02
CA GLN A 117 7.22 5.70 -2.95
C GLN A 117 8.67 6.14 -2.90
N LEU A 118 9.25 6.24 -1.69
CA LEU A 118 10.67 6.52 -1.50
C LEU A 118 11.55 5.48 -2.22
N LEU A 119 11.25 4.19 -2.04
CA LEU A 119 12.00 3.09 -2.68
C LEU A 119 11.93 3.16 -4.22
N VAL A 120 10.72 3.31 -4.77
CA VAL A 120 10.53 3.41 -6.24
C VAL A 120 11.23 4.65 -6.79
N THR A 121 11.09 5.78 -6.11
CA THR A 121 11.72 7.04 -6.51
C THR A 121 13.23 6.88 -6.49
N MET A 122 13.82 6.42 -5.39
CA MET A 122 15.26 6.17 -5.28
C MET A 122 15.75 5.26 -6.42
N THR A 123 15.03 4.18 -6.71
CA THR A 123 15.37 3.25 -7.81
C THR A 123 15.34 3.94 -9.17
N LYS A 124 14.34 4.77 -9.46
CA LYS A 124 14.23 5.53 -10.72
C LYS A 124 15.44 6.46 -10.91
N TYR A 125 15.84 7.16 -9.86
CA TYR A 125 16.98 8.09 -9.93
C TYR A 125 18.32 7.39 -10.06
N VAL A 126 18.49 6.21 -9.44
CA VAL A 126 19.73 5.41 -9.55
C VAL A 126 19.86 4.73 -10.91
N ILE A 127 18.77 4.16 -11.45
CA ILE A 127 18.83 3.38 -12.70
C ILE A 127 18.74 4.27 -13.94
N GLY A 128 17.97 5.35 -13.90
CA GLY A 128 17.86 6.30 -15.01
C GLY A 128 17.33 5.69 -16.31
N ARG A 129 16.51 4.64 -16.25
CA ARG A 129 16.02 3.94 -17.46
C ARG A 129 15.20 4.91 -18.33
N LEU A 130 15.55 4.99 -19.61
CA LEU A 130 14.84 5.79 -20.60
C LEU A 130 13.43 5.23 -20.85
N ARG A 131 12.45 6.12 -21.05
CA ARG A 131 11.06 5.77 -21.38
C ARG A 131 10.92 5.42 -22.86
N PRO A 132 9.87 4.67 -23.25
CA PRO A 132 9.67 4.26 -24.64
C PRO A 132 9.54 5.40 -25.67
N HIS A 133 9.23 6.61 -25.21
CA HIS A 133 9.11 7.81 -26.07
C HIS A 133 10.33 8.73 -26.05
N PHE A 134 11.49 8.20 -25.66
CA PHE A 134 12.71 8.98 -25.51
C PHE A 134 13.13 9.74 -26.77
N PHE A 135 13.10 9.10 -27.95
CA PHE A 135 13.54 9.75 -29.19
C PHE A 135 12.63 10.90 -29.61
N ASP A 136 11.33 10.76 -29.40
CA ASP A 136 10.34 11.78 -29.76
C ASP A 136 10.51 13.07 -28.93
N LEU A 137 10.83 12.93 -27.63
CA LEU A 137 11.05 14.09 -26.76
C LEU A 137 12.46 14.68 -26.84
N CYS A 138 13.50 13.83 -26.84
CA CYS A 138 14.89 14.30 -26.73
C CYS A 138 15.43 14.85 -28.05
N LEU A 139 15.08 14.24 -29.20
CA LEU A 139 15.72 14.49 -30.49
C LEU A 139 17.26 14.54 -30.33
N PRO A 140 17.90 13.41 -30.00
CA PRO A 140 19.28 13.41 -29.53
C PRO A 140 20.26 13.79 -30.64
N SER A 141 21.12 14.77 -30.35
CA SER A 141 22.33 15.05 -31.13
C SER A 141 23.49 14.27 -30.53
N ILE A 142 24.03 13.34 -31.32
CA ILE A 142 25.04 12.38 -30.88
C ILE A 142 26.41 13.05 -30.84
N THR A 143 27.10 12.96 -29.69
CA THR A 143 28.47 13.44 -29.53
C THR A 143 29.47 12.29 -29.62
N THR A 144 29.24 11.25 -28.81
CA THR A 144 30.20 10.15 -28.63
C THR A 144 29.49 8.80 -28.75
N THR A 145 29.99 7.94 -29.63
CA THR A 145 29.43 6.60 -29.90
C THR A 145 30.54 5.54 -29.93
N THR A 146 30.26 4.36 -29.38
CA THR A 146 31.16 3.21 -29.45
C THR A 146 31.09 2.53 -30.82
N ARG A 147 32.04 1.64 -31.13
CA ARG A 147 32.01 0.86 -32.39
C ARG A 147 30.75 0.00 -32.53
N GLN A 148 30.14 -0.40 -31.42
CA GLN A 148 28.92 -1.19 -31.38
C GLN A 148 27.63 -0.34 -31.46
N GLY A 149 27.74 0.98 -31.67
CA GLY A 149 26.59 1.87 -31.81
C GLY A 149 25.93 2.28 -30.49
N TYR A 150 26.65 2.14 -29.37
CA TYR A 150 26.20 2.65 -28.07
C TYR A 150 26.59 4.12 -27.92
N VAL A 151 25.60 4.98 -27.72
CA VAL A 151 25.76 6.42 -27.52
C VAL A 151 25.91 6.68 -26.03
N SER A 152 27.11 7.12 -25.60
CA SER A 152 27.39 7.45 -24.19
C SER A 152 27.15 8.91 -23.87
N GLU A 153 27.32 9.81 -24.84
CA GLU A 153 27.18 11.25 -24.67
C GLU A 153 26.34 11.83 -25.80
N PHE A 154 25.31 12.58 -25.41
CA PHE A 154 24.38 13.21 -26.33
C PHE A 154 23.77 14.46 -25.68
N THR A 155 23.30 15.37 -26.53
CA THR A 155 22.47 16.51 -26.11
C THR A 155 21.07 16.35 -26.68
N CYS A 156 20.05 16.83 -25.96
CA CYS A 156 18.68 16.82 -26.47
C CYS A 156 18.41 18.15 -27.17
N ALA A 157 18.07 18.10 -28.46
CA ALA A 157 17.65 19.27 -29.23
C ALA A 157 16.13 19.53 -29.13
N GLY A 158 15.37 18.59 -28.59
CA GLY A 158 13.91 18.67 -28.50
C GLY A 158 13.41 19.80 -27.60
N ALA A 159 12.26 20.37 -27.98
CA ALA A 159 11.61 21.49 -27.29
C ALA A 159 10.81 21.09 -26.03
N GLY A 160 10.93 19.84 -25.57
CA GLY A 160 10.31 19.40 -24.32
C GLY A 160 10.94 20.16 -23.15
N GLY A 161 10.16 20.93 -22.39
CA GLY A 161 10.68 21.66 -21.24
C GLY A 161 11.44 20.76 -20.24
N ALA A 162 12.29 21.36 -19.40
CA ALA A 162 13.22 20.65 -18.53
C ALA A 162 12.58 19.51 -17.69
N ALA A 163 11.32 19.68 -17.27
CA ALA A 163 10.57 18.65 -16.55
C ALA A 163 10.32 17.39 -17.40
N LYS A 164 9.92 17.53 -18.67
CA LYS A 164 9.69 16.39 -19.59
C LYS A 164 11.01 15.66 -19.91
N LEU A 165 12.10 16.41 -20.09
CA LEU A 165 13.45 15.83 -20.30
C LEU A 165 14.00 15.12 -19.07
N LYS A 166 13.63 15.55 -17.86
CA LYS A 166 13.93 14.82 -16.63
C LYS A 166 13.09 13.54 -16.56
N ASP A 167 11.78 13.65 -16.83
CA ASP A 167 10.83 12.55 -16.67
C ASP A 167 11.07 11.38 -17.62
N MET A 168 11.52 11.64 -18.85
CA MET A 168 11.86 10.58 -19.81
C MET A 168 12.98 9.65 -19.34
N ARG A 169 13.76 10.03 -18.31
CA ARG A 169 14.81 9.19 -17.69
C ARG A 169 14.33 8.37 -16.49
N LEU A 170 13.06 8.52 -16.09
CA LEU A 170 12.50 7.95 -14.87
C LEU A 170 11.56 6.78 -15.18
N SER A 171 11.90 5.88 -16.11
CA SER A 171 11.00 4.78 -16.48
C SER A 171 10.90 3.71 -15.39
N PHE A 172 12.02 3.11 -14.99
CA PHE A 172 11.99 1.90 -14.15
C PHE A 172 12.13 2.19 -12.65
N PRO A 173 11.33 1.55 -11.77
CA PRO A 173 10.09 0.81 -12.05
C PRO A 173 8.88 1.76 -12.12
N SER A 174 7.70 1.27 -12.51
CA SER A 174 6.50 2.11 -12.58
C SER A 174 5.92 2.44 -11.18
N ALA A 175 5.90 3.73 -10.82
CA ALA A 175 5.31 4.20 -9.57
C ALA A 175 3.78 4.04 -9.54
N HIS A 176 3.12 4.28 -10.67
CA HIS A 176 1.67 4.09 -10.83
C HIS A 176 1.26 2.63 -10.59
N ALA A 177 1.96 1.69 -11.22
CA ALA A 177 1.72 0.25 -11.02
C ALA A 177 1.99 -0.15 -9.56
N SER A 178 3.10 0.31 -8.98
CA SER A 178 3.45 -0.01 -7.60
C SER A 178 2.43 0.50 -6.59
N PHE A 179 2.05 1.77 -6.67
CA PHE A 179 1.11 2.34 -5.70
C PHE A 179 -0.31 1.77 -5.84
N SER A 180 -0.79 1.61 -7.07
CA SER A 180 -2.11 1.00 -7.30
C SER A 180 -2.20 -0.43 -6.77
N MET A 181 -1.15 -1.24 -6.99
CA MET A 181 -1.08 -2.59 -6.43
C MET A 181 -0.93 -2.59 -4.91
N TYR A 182 -0.15 -1.65 -4.35
CA TYR A 182 -0.05 -1.46 -2.90
C TYR A 182 -1.44 -1.20 -2.27
N CYS A 183 -2.20 -0.25 -2.82
CA CYS A 183 -3.58 0.01 -2.40
C CYS A 183 -4.46 -1.23 -2.52
N ALA A 184 -4.43 -1.92 -3.66
CA ALA A 184 -5.28 -3.08 -3.90
C ALA A 184 -4.99 -4.23 -2.94
N VAL A 185 -3.72 -4.60 -2.77
CA VAL A 185 -3.32 -5.70 -1.87
C VAL A 185 -3.65 -5.35 -0.43
N PHE A 186 -3.37 -4.11 0.03
CA PHE A 186 -3.72 -3.69 1.38
C PHE A 186 -5.24 -3.75 1.61
N PHE A 187 -6.04 -3.22 0.67
CA PHE A 187 -7.50 -3.29 0.73
C PHE A 187 -7.99 -4.73 0.83
N ILE A 188 -7.46 -5.63 -0.01
CA ILE A 188 -7.85 -7.04 -0.05
C ILE A 188 -7.58 -7.70 1.31
N LEU A 189 -6.37 -7.53 1.85
CA LEU A 189 -5.96 -8.10 3.12
C LEU A 189 -6.76 -7.53 4.30
N TYR A 190 -6.96 -6.21 4.31
CA TYR A 190 -7.70 -5.53 5.36
C TYR A 190 -9.16 -5.99 5.41
N ILE A 191 -9.86 -6.04 4.28
CA ILE A 191 -11.22 -6.60 4.23
C ILE A 191 -11.22 -8.09 4.57
N GLN A 192 -10.24 -8.87 4.13
CA GLN A 192 -10.19 -10.30 4.39
C GLN A 192 -10.11 -10.61 5.89
N VAL A 193 -9.31 -9.83 6.64
CA VAL A 193 -9.08 -10.06 8.06
C VAL A 193 -10.10 -9.33 8.93
N SER A 194 -10.35 -8.04 8.66
CA SER A 194 -11.12 -7.15 9.54
C SER A 194 -12.62 -7.19 9.24
N ALA A 195 -13.03 -7.40 7.99
CA ALA A 195 -14.45 -7.41 7.59
C ALA A 195 -15.05 -8.84 7.64
N ARG A 196 -15.09 -9.46 8.83
CA ARG A 196 -15.80 -10.73 9.07
C ARG A 196 -17.32 -10.51 9.08
N TRP A 197 -17.93 -10.28 7.92
CA TRP A 197 -19.39 -10.22 7.74
C TRP A 197 -19.97 -11.63 7.54
N ARG A 198 -21.05 -11.95 8.27
CA ARG A 198 -21.98 -13.07 8.02
C ARG A 198 -22.83 -12.96 6.73
N GLY A 199 -22.56 -12.01 5.84
CA GLY A 199 -23.33 -11.73 4.62
C GLY A 199 -22.84 -12.56 3.44
N SER A 200 -23.14 -12.12 2.21
CA SER A 200 -22.66 -12.82 1.01
C SER A 200 -21.13 -12.84 0.96
N LYS A 201 -20.55 -14.05 1.06
CA LYS A 201 -19.10 -14.25 0.88
C LYS A 201 -18.65 -13.79 -0.50
N LEU A 202 -19.50 -13.93 -1.51
CA LEU A 202 -19.20 -13.57 -2.89
C LEU A 202 -19.01 -12.06 -3.06
N LEU A 203 -19.86 -11.24 -2.42
CA LEU A 203 -19.77 -9.78 -2.55
C LEU A 203 -18.40 -9.24 -2.12
N ARG A 204 -17.84 -9.80 -1.04
CA ARG A 204 -16.49 -9.45 -0.57
C ARG A 204 -15.42 -9.79 -1.61
N HIS A 205 -15.47 -10.99 -2.18
CA HIS A 205 -14.49 -11.42 -3.18
C HIS A 205 -14.64 -10.65 -4.50
N VAL A 206 -15.86 -10.26 -4.87
CA VAL A 206 -16.12 -9.35 -5.99
C VAL A 206 -15.49 -7.98 -5.74
N ALA A 207 -15.67 -7.38 -4.55
CA ALA A 207 -15.05 -6.10 -4.22
C ALA A 207 -13.51 -6.19 -4.28
N GLN A 208 -12.92 -7.25 -3.72
CA GLN A 208 -11.48 -7.54 -3.81
C GLN A 208 -11.00 -7.65 -5.26
N PHE A 209 -11.73 -8.39 -6.09
CA PHE A 209 -11.38 -8.57 -7.50
C PHE A 209 -11.50 -7.27 -8.31
N VAL A 210 -12.55 -6.46 -8.08
CA VAL A 210 -12.74 -5.18 -8.76
C VAL A 210 -11.58 -4.22 -8.45
N VAL A 211 -11.16 -4.13 -7.19
CA VAL A 211 -10.03 -3.27 -6.81
C VAL A 211 -8.71 -3.78 -7.39
N LEU A 212 -8.50 -5.10 -7.43
CA LEU A 212 -7.33 -5.69 -8.09
C LEU A 212 -7.32 -5.41 -9.60
N LEU A 213 -8.48 -5.53 -10.26
CA LEU A 213 -8.64 -5.26 -11.68
C LEU A 213 -8.40 -3.78 -12.01
N ALA A 214 -8.84 -2.86 -11.13
CA ALA A 214 -8.54 -1.44 -11.26
C ALA A 214 -7.03 -1.16 -11.18
N ALA A 215 -6.32 -1.79 -10.24
CA ALA A 215 -4.85 -1.68 -10.17
C ALA A 215 -4.17 -2.27 -11.40
N TRP A 216 -4.65 -3.40 -11.91
CA TRP A 216 -4.16 -4.00 -13.15
C TRP A 216 -4.33 -3.05 -14.33
N TYR A 217 -5.52 -2.44 -14.48
CA TYR A 217 -5.80 -1.45 -15.52
C TYR A 217 -4.86 -0.23 -15.43
N VAL A 218 -4.58 0.28 -14.23
CA VAL A 218 -3.63 1.39 -14.02
C VAL A 218 -2.23 1.02 -14.56
N GLY A 219 -1.75 -0.20 -14.35
CA GLY A 219 -0.47 -0.62 -14.92
C GLY A 219 -0.51 -0.77 -16.44
N LEU A 220 -1.59 -1.34 -16.99
CA LEU A 220 -1.75 -1.48 -18.45
C LEU A 220 -1.80 -0.13 -19.16
N SER A 221 -2.47 0.87 -18.58
CA SER A 221 -2.53 2.21 -19.18
C SER A 221 -1.14 2.82 -19.35
N ARG A 222 -0.19 2.52 -18.46
CA ARG A 222 1.20 3.01 -18.58
C ARG A 222 1.95 2.43 -19.78
N VAL A 223 1.59 1.24 -20.22
CA VAL A 223 2.14 0.65 -21.44
C VAL A 223 1.48 1.27 -22.67
N VAL A 224 0.14 1.41 -22.65
CA VAL A 224 -0.63 2.02 -23.74
C VAL A 224 -0.24 3.48 -23.99
N ASP A 225 0.03 4.23 -22.91
CA ASP A 225 0.45 5.64 -22.93
C ASP A 225 1.95 5.80 -23.22
N ASN A 226 2.67 4.71 -23.54
CA ASN A 226 4.11 4.70 -23.79
C ASN A 226 4.95 5.29 -22.64
N MET A 227 4.42 5.29 -21.41
CA MET A 227 5.11 5.83 -20.24
C MET A 227 6.13 4.86 -19.67
N HIS A 228 5.89 3.55 -19.83
CA HIS A 228 6.69 2.50 -19.24
C HIS A 228 6.79 1.28 -20.14
N HIS A 229 7.90 0.55 -20.02
CA HIS A 229 8.02 -0.79 -20.60
C HIS A 229 7.18 -1.78 -19.78
N PRO A 230 6.70 -2.90 -20.37
CA PRO A 230 5.99 -3.94 -19.63
C PRO A 230 6.77 -4.46 -18.41
N SER A 231 8.10 -4.56 -18.51
CA SER A 231 8.96 -4.93 -17.38
C SER A 231 8.91 -3.94 -16.22
N ASP A 232 8.80 -2.64 -16.52
CA ASP A 232 8.78 -1.59 -15.50
C ASP A 232 7.46 -1.67 -14.71
N VAL A 233 6.37 -2.01 -15.39
CA VAL A 233 5.04 -2.24 -14.80
C VAL A 233 5.01 -3.53 -13.99
N ALA A 234 5.55 -4.62 -14.51
CA ALA A 234 5.62 -5.90 -13.79
C ALA A 234 6.41 -5.80 -12.48
N VAL A 235 7.59 -5.18 -12.51
CA VAL A 235 8.36 -4.92 -11.28
C VAL A 235 7.64 -3.93 -10.37
N GLY A 236 7.00 -2.90 -10.93
CA GLY A 236 6.15 -1.98 -10.16
C GLY A 236 5.10 -2.74 -9.36
N PHE A 237 4.30 -3.60 -10.00
CA PHE A 237 3.32 -4.44 -9.31
C PHE A 237 3.92 -5.31 -8.22
N ALA A 238 5.06 -5.96 -8.48
CA ALA A 238 5.74 -6.78 -7.48
C ALA A 238 6.17 -5.95 -6.26
N VAL A 239 6.79 -4.78 -6.47
CA VAL A 239 7.20 -3.87 -5.38
C VAL A 239 5.99 -3.42 -4.56
N GLY A 240 4.90 -3.03 -5.22
CA GLY A 240 3.66 -2.63 -4.55
C GLY A 240 3.05 -3.73 -3.70
N ALA A 241 2.96 -4.95 -4.25
CA ALA A 241 2.43 -6.10 -3.53
C ALA A 241 3.30 -6.49 -2.32
N ILE A 242 4.62 -6.53 -2.49
CA ILE A 242 5.57 -6.84 -1.40
C ILE A 242 5.48 -5.78 -0.31
N ALA A 243 5.46 -4.49 -0.67
CA ALA A 243 5.31 -3.42 0.31
C ALA A 243 4.00 -3.54 1.10
N ALA A 244 2.88 -3.83 0.43
CA ALA A 244 1.59 -4.01 1.10
C ALA A 244 1.58 -5.21 2.03
N LEU A 245 2.19 -6.33 1.63
CA LEU A 245 2.35 -7.51 2.47
C LEU A 245 3.21 -7.18 3.71
N ILE A 246 4.34 -6.49 3.54
CA ILE A 246 5.20 -6.07 4.65
C ILE A 246 4.43 -5.19 5.62
N THR A 247 3.79 -4.14 5.11
CA THR A 247 3.03 -3.19 5.93
C THR A 247 1.88 -3.88 6.66
N PHE A 248 1.09 -4.69 5.96
CA PHE A 248 -0.08 -5.31 6.57
C PHE A 248 0.27 -6.44 7.53
N VAL A 249 1.15 -7.36 7.13
CA VAL A 249 1.46 -8.55 7.94
C VAL A 249 2.38 -8.21 9.11
N TYR A 250 3.44 -7.42 8.88
CA TYR A 250 4.48 -7.20 9.88
C TYR A 250 4.33 -5.89 10.65
N LEU A 251 3.86 -4.81 10.02
CA LEU A 251 3.72 -3.52 10.70
C LEU A 251 2.36 -3.38 11.39
N TYR A 252 1.27 -3.64 10.67
CA TYR A 252 -0.10 -3.55 11.22
C TYR A 252 -0.39 -4.66 12.22
N LYS A 253 0.14 -5.88 12.01
CA LYS A 253 -0.07 -7.06 12.88
C LYS A 253 -1.55 -7.22 13.26
N PRO A 254 -2.44 -7.49 12.29
CA PRO A 254 -3.85 -7.54 12.55
C PRO A 254 -4.12 -8.56 13.66
N LYS A 255 -4.84 -8.14 14.70
CA LYS A 255 -5.26 -9.04 15.78
C LYS A 255 -6.22 -10.06 15.18
N ILE A 256 -5.71 -11.24 14.83
CA ILE A 256 -6.55 -12.38 14.47
C ILE A 256 -7.33 -12.67 15.74
N ALA A 257 -8.62 -12.35 15.75
CA ALA A 257 -9.49 -12.74 16.85
C ALA A 257 -9.38 -14.26 16.96
N GLU A 258 -8.74 -14.73 18.03
CA GLU A 258 -8.71 -16.15 18.36
C GLU A 258 -10.15 -16.67 18.31
N PRO A 259 -10.38 -17.85 17.71
CA PRO A 259 -11.68 -18.48 17.85
C PRO A 259 -11.89 -18.68 19.35
N ARG A 260 -12.85 -17.94 19.94
CA ARG A 260 -13.23 -18.09 21.34
C ARG A 260 -13.60 -19.56 21.53
N THR A 261 -12.69 -20.35 22.12
CA THR A 261 -12.95 -21.71 22.59
C THR A 261 -13.87 -21.61 23.81
N SER A 262 -15.12 -21.22 23.60
CA SER A 262 -16.13 -21.05 24.65
C SER A 262 -16.80 -22.37 25.06
N TRP A 263 -16.21 -23.52 24.71
CA TRP A 263 -16.80 -24.84 24.97
C TRP A 263 -16.04 -25.68 26.01
N LEU A 264 -14.99 -25.15 26.66
CA LEU A 264 -14.16 -25.95 27.58
C LEU A 264 -14.23 -25.57 29.06
N THR A 265 -15.14 -24.69 29.48
CA THR A 265 -15.37 -24.46 30.92
C THR A 265 -16.78 -23.93 31.17
N GLU A 266 -17.78 -24.81 31.13
CA GLU A 266 -18.88 -24.66 32.08
C GLU A 266 -18.46 -25.33 33.40
N PRO A 267 -18.46 -24.62 34.54
CA PRO A 267 -18.38 -25.29 35.82
C PRO A 267 -19.72 -26.00 36.04
N SER A 268 -19.70 -27.34 36.07
CA SER A 268 -20.86 -28.15 36.41
C SER A 268 -21.26 -27.88 37.86
N THR A 269 -22.20 -26.96 38.09
CA THR A 269 -22.98 -26.94 39.33
C THR A 269 -24.06 -28.02 39.23
N GLN A 270 -23.69 -29.24 39.62
CA GLN A 270 -24.64 -30.29 39.97
C GLN A 270 -24.95 -30.15 41.47
N PRO A 271 -26.18 -29.83 41.90
CA PRO A 271 -26.59 -30.10 43.27
C PRO A 271 -26.94 -31.59 43.36
N GLU A 272 -25.99 -32.41 43.84
CA GLU A 272 -26.24 -33.83 44.10
C GLU A 272 -27.07 -33.97 45.39
N PHE A 273 -28.39 -33.86 45.26
CA PHE A 273 -29.33 -34.35 46.26
C PHE A 273 -29.31 -35.89 46.23
N LEU A 274 -28.49 -36.50 47.08
CA LEU A 274 -28.63 -37.93 47.40
C LEU A 274 -29.77 -38.10 48.43
N PRO A 275 -30.87 -38.83 48.12
CA PRO A 275 -31.78 -39.27 49.16
C PRO A 275 -31.11 -40.40 49.98
N ARG A 276 -31.10 -40.24 51.32
CA ARG A 276 -30.72 -41.32 52.24
C ARG A 276 -31.69 -42.50 52.08
N PRO A 277 -31.21 -43.75 51.99
CA PRO A 277 -32.07 -44.91 52.15
C PRO A 277 -32.52 -45.03 53.60
N VAL A 278 -33.84 -45.08 53.79
CA VAL A 278 -34.50 -45.45 55.05
C VAL A 278 -34.35 -46.97 55.20
N LEU A 279 -33.49 -47.40 56.12
CA LEU A 279 -33.46 -48.79 56.59
C LEU A 279 -34.58 -48.96 57.62
N MET A 280 -35.66 -49.61 57.19
CA MET A 280 -36.74 -50.11 58.04
C MET A 280 -36.53 -51.60 58.31
N THR A 281 -36.49 -51.92 59.61
CA THR A 281 -36.85 -53.19 60.30
C THR A 281 -35.95 -54.43 60.06
N HIS A 282 -35.71 -55.35 61.01
CA HIS A 282 -36.55 -55.88 62.10
C HIS A 282 -35.71 -56.40 63.30
N ASN A 283 -36.33 -56.33 64.49
CA ASN A 283 -35.97 -57.05 65.71
C ASN A 283 -35.96 -58.58 65.51
N HIS A 284 -34.93 -59.23 66.06
CA HIS A 284 -35.03 -60.52 66.77
C HIS A 284 -34.00 -60.56 67.89
#